data_AF-A0A971CSV6-F1
#
_entry.id   AF-A0A971CSV6-F1
#
_cell.length_a   1.000
_cell.length_b   1.000
_cell.length_c   1.000
_cell.angle_alpha   90.00
_cell.angle_beta   90.00
_cell.angle_gamma   90.00
#
_symmetry.space_group_name_H-M   'P 1'
#
loop_
_entity.id
_entity.type
_entity.pdbx_description
1 polymer ?
#
loop_
_entity_poly.entity_id
_entity_poly.type
_entity_poly.pdbx_seq_one_letter_code
_entity_poly.pdbx_strand_id
1 'polypeptide(L)'
;MTWLDYAIFALYFAGVLAIGLHFFRRNESREDYYVGGRRISAGHVGMSIVATDVGGGFSIGLGGLGFAIGLAGSWLLFTGLVGAWLCAVLMVPRIKTLDVTHGLLTYPDFLRLRYGKPVAAVAALISGIGYLGFTSAQILAGAKLAAGSVFADITWADPLKLSLYLMAAVILVYTVLGGI
;
A
#
# COMPACT_ATOMS: atom_id res chain seq x y z
N MET A 1 4.07 18.90 20.59
CA MET A 1 4.96 18.88 19.40
C MET A 1 5.63 20.24 19.27
N THR A 2 6.84 20.30 18.72
CA THR A 2 7.54 21.55 18.41
C THR A 2 7.17 22.06 17.02
N TRP A 3 7.43 23.33 16.72
CA TRP A 3 7.21 23.87 15.37
C TRP A 3 8.04 23.15 14.29
N LEU A 4 9.19 22.61 14.67
CA LEU A 4 10.06 21.82 13.80
C LEU A 4 9.38 20.52 13.37
N ASP A 5 8.68 19.83 14.29
CA ASP A 5 7.97 18.59 13.99
C ASP A 5 6.88 18.83 12.93
N TYR A 6 6.10 19.91 13.08
CA TYR A 6 5.09 20.30 12.11
C TYR A 6 5.69 20.65 10.74
N ALA A 7 6.85 21.32 10.72
CA ALA A 7 7.56 21.62 9.47
C ALA A 7 8.03 20.35 8.76
N ILE A 8 8.53 19.35 9.50
CA ILE A 8 8.94 18.05 8.96
C ILE A 8 7.73 17.33 8.33
N PHE A 9 6.59 17.27 9.03
CA PHE A 9 5.37 16.65 8.47
C PHE A 9 4.88 17.38 7.21
N ALA A 10 4.86 18.72 7.24
CA ALA A 10 4.43 19.51 6.09
C ALA A 10 5.33 19.26 4.87
N LEU A 11 6.66 19.25 5.07
CA LEU A 11 7.62 18.98 4.01
C LEU A 11 7.47 17.55 3.46
N TYR A 12 7.28 16.57 4.34
CA TYR A 12 7.04 15.18 3.95
C TYR A 12 5.80 15.04 3.05
N PHE A 13 4.66 15.57 3.50
CA PHE A 13 3.41 15.49 2.73
C PHE A 13 3.49 16.27 1.42
N ALA A 14 4.13 17.45 1.42
CA ALA A 14 4.38 18.20 0.20
C ALA A 14 5.24 17.39 -0.79
N GLY A 15 6.27 16.69 -0.30
CA GLY A 15 7.10 15.81 -1.12
C GLY A 15 6.32 14.66 -1.75
N VAL A 16 5.49 13.96 -0.95
CA VAL A 16 4.63 12.86 -1.44
C VAL A 16 3.66 13.35 -2.52
N LEU A 17 3.00 14.49 -2.30
CA LEU A 17 2.08 15.08 -3.28
C LEU A 17 2.81 15.56 -4.53
N ALA A 18 4.01 16.13 -4.40
CA ALA A 18 4.83 16.55 -5.53
C ALA A 18 5.24 15.36 -6.41
N ILE A 19 5.58 14.21 -5.82
CA ILE A 19 5.86 12.96 -6.54
C ILE A 19 4.61 12.50 -7.30
N GLY A 20 3.43 12.48 -6.65
CA GLY A 20 2.17 12.13 -7.31
C GLY A 20 1.87 13.04 -8.51
N LEU A 21 2.06 14.35 -8.36
CA LEU A 21 1.87 15.32 -9.45
C LEU A 21 2.90 15.17 -10.57
N HIS A 22 4.12 14.76 -10.23
CA HIS A 22 5.18 14.52 -11.20
C HIS A 22 4.85 13.35 -12.14
N PHE A 23 4.37 12.23 -11.57
CA PHE A 23 3.97 11.05 -12.34
C PHE A 23 2.62 11.20 -13.02
N PHE A 24 1.69 11.97 -12.45
CA PHE A 24 0.45 12.35 -13.12
C PHE A 24 0.69 12.90 -14.53
N ARG A 25 1.72 13.74 -14.69
CA ARG A 25 2.08 14.33 -15.99
C ARG A 25 2.77 13.37 -16.95
N ARG A 26 3.18 12.19 -16.50
CA ARG A 26 3.85 11.15 -17.31
C ARG A 26 2.96 9.96 -17.63
N ASN A 27 1.84 9.80 -16.93
CA ASN A 27 0.89 8.73 -17.20
C ASN A 27 0.05 9.09 -18.42
N GLU A 28 0.46 8.63 -19.60
CA GLU A 28 -0.24 8.88 -20.87
C GLU A 28 -1.19 7.73 -21.25
N SER A 29 -0.98 6.54 -20.69
CA SER A 29 -1.77 5.34 -20.98
C SER A 29 -2.20 4.57 -19.73
N ARG A 30 -3.13 3.63 -19.90
CA ARG A 30 -3.49 2.66 -18.86
C ARG A 30 -2.31 1.77 -18.47
N GLU A 31 -1.39 1.51 -19.40
CA GLU A 31 -0.20 0.70 -19.12
C GLU A 31 0.78 1.45 -18.21
N ASP A 32 0.94 2.76 -18.43
CA ASP A 32 1.76 3.60 -17.56
C ASP A 32 1.16 3.65 -16.16
N TYR A 33 -0.15 3.89 -16.06
CA TYR A 33 -0.83 4.02 -14.77
C TYR A 33 -0.83 2.73 -13.92
N TYR A 34 -1.09 1.56 -14.53
CA TYR A 34 -1.27 0.31 -13.79
C TYR A 34 0.01 -0.51 -13.64
N VAL A 35 0.95 -0.43 -14.58
CA VAL A 35 2.16 -1.27 -14.59
C VAL A 35 3.45 -0.49 -14.86
N GLY A 36 3.42 0.84 -14.84
CA GLY A 36 4.60 1.70 -15.01
C GLY A 36 5.29 1.51 -16.36
N GLY A 37 4.50 1.21 -17.40
CA GLY A 37 5.01 0.87 -18.74
C GLY A 37 5.89 -0.38 -18.75
N ARG A 38 5.86 -1.21 -17.69
CA ARG A 38 6.72 -2.39 -17.46
C ARG A 38 8.23 -2.07 -17.47
N ARG A 39 8.61 -0.82 -17.14
CA ARG A 39 10.01 -0.34 -17.13
C ARG A 39 10.62 -0.25 -15.73
N ILE A 40 9.83 -0.48 -14.68
CA ILE A 40 10.30 -0.41 -13.30
C ILE A 40 11.29 -1.55 -13.05
N SER A 41 12.50 -1.22 -12.59
CA SER A 41 13.52 -2.22 -12.32
C SER A 41 13.16 -3.08 -11.10
N ALA A 42 13.64 -4.33 -11.08
CA ALA A 42 13.30 -5.29 -10.03
C ALA A 42 13.59 -4.79 -8.61
N GLY A 43 14.65 -3.99 -8.42
CA GLY A 43 14.97 -3.38 -7.12
C GLY A 43 13.90 -2.39 -6.65
N HIS A 44 13.38 -1.53 -7.53
CA HIS A 44 12.31 -0.60 -7.20
C HIS A 44 11.00 -1.33 -6.91
N VAL A 45 10.67 -2.36 -7.69
CA VAL A 45 9.51 -3.22 -7.42
C VAL A 45 9.63 -3.88 -6.05
N GLY A 46 10.82 -4.42 -5.71
CA GLY A 46 11.08 -5.02 -4.40
C GLY A 46 10.90 -4.03 -3.25
N MET A 47 11.46 -2.83 -3.35
CA MET A 47 11.28 -1.77 -2.36
C MET A 47 9.81 -1.37 -2.21
N SER A 48 9.07 -1.28 -3.31
CA SER A 48 7.63 -0.98 -3.30
C SER A 48 6.81 -2.06 -2.59
N ILE A 49 7.14 -3.35 -2.82
CA ILE A 49 6.49 -4.48 -2.13
C ILE A 49 6.72 -4.38 -0.63
N VAL A 50 7.97 -4.14 -0.20
CA VAL A 50 8.30 -3.99 1.22
C VAL A 50 7.58 -2.77 1.82
N ALA A 51 7.54 -1.63 1.13
CA ALA A 51 6.85 -0.44 1.61
C ALA A 51 5.32 -0.63 1.72
N THR A 52 4.74 -1.48 0.86
CA THR A 52 3.31 -1.82 0.90
C THR A 52 2.99 -2.70 2.11
N ASP A 53 3.85 -3.68 2.40
CA ASP A 53 3.68 -4.59 3.53
C ASP A 53 3.93 -3.88 4.88
N VAL A 54 5.03 -3.11 4.97
CA VAL A 54 5.47 -2.42 6.17
C VAL A 54 4.80 -1.04 6.28
N GLY A 55 3.51 -1.03 6.64
CA GLY A 55 2.74 0.20 6.90
C GLY A 55 2.33 0.39 8.36
N GLY A 56 1.41 1.35 8.59
CA GLY A 56 1.00 1.73 9.95
C GLY A 56 0.32 0.61 10.74
N GLY A 57 -0.58 -0.14 10.11
CA GLY A 57 -1.29 -1.27 10.72
C GLY A 57 -0.36 -2.44 11.01
N PHE A 58 0.60 -2.70 10.12
CA PHE A 58 1.67 -3.65 10.36
C PHE A 58 2.53 -3.25 11.57
N SER A 59 2.97 -1.99 11.62
CA SER A 59 3.83 -1.47 12.69
C SER A 59 3.14 -1.51 14.06
N ILE A 60 1.90 -1.04 14.15
CA ILE A 60 1.11 -1.08 15.38
C ILE A 60 0.74 -2.53 15.75
N GLY A 61 0.34 -3.34 14.76
CA GLY A 61 -0.07 -4.73 14.98
C GLY A 61 1.06 -5.59 15.52
N LEU A 62 2.24 -5.54 14.89
CA LEU A 62 3.42 -6.28 15.35
C LEU A 62 3.99 -5.73 16.64
N GLY A 63 3.98 -4.41 16.85
CA GLY A 63 4.33 -3.83 18.14
C GLY A 63 3.43 -4.37 19.25
N GLY A 64 2.12 -4.46 19.00
CA GLY A 64 1.15 -5.06 19.91
C GLY A 64 1.39 -6.55 20.18
N LEU A 65 1.72 -7.33 19.15
CA LEU A 65 2.10 -8.74 19.31
C LEU A 65 3.40 -8.89 20.12
N GLY A 66 4.40 -8.07 19.84
CA GLY A 66 5.64 -8.03 20.61
C GLY A 66 5.41 -7.71 22.09
N PHE A 67 4.47 -6.80 22.38
CA PHE A 67 4.05 -6.51 23.75
C PHE A 67 3.32 -7.68 24.42
N ALA A 68 2.43 -8.35 23.70
CA ALA A 68 1.58 -9.41 24.26
C ALA A 68 2.30 -10.77 24.43
N ILE A 69 3.12 -11.15 23.44
CA ILE A 69 3.73 -12.50 23.36
C ILE A 69 5.24 -12.46 23.13
N GLY A 70 5.87 -11.29 23.26
CA GLY A 70 7.32 -11.14 23.13
C GLY A 70 7.84 -11.47 21.73
N LEU A 71 9.07 -12.00 21.68
CA LEU A 71 9.75 -12.35 20.44
C LEU A 71 8.98 -13.39 19.60
N ALA A 72 8.09 -14.19 20.22
CA ALA A 72 7.26 -15.14 19.50
C ALA A 72 6.35 -14.46 18.45
N GLY A 73 5.98 -13.19 18.65
CA GLY A 73 5.22 -12.41 17.66
C GLY A 73 5.95 -12.23 16.32
N SER A 74 7.28 -12.31 16.31
CA SER A 74 8.10 -12.22 15.08
C SER A 74 7.92 -13.41 14.13
N TRP A 75 7.37 -14.55 14.58
CA TRP A 75 7.11 -15.68 13.70
C TRP A 75 6.09 -15.37 12.60
N LEU A 76 5.18 -14.42 12.84
CA LEU A 76 4.26 -13.92 11.82
C LEU A 76 5.04 -13.29 10.65
N LEU A 77 6.10 -12.52 10.96
CA LEU A 77 6.98 -11.91 9.97
C LEU A 77 7.76 -12.95 9.20
N PHE A 78 8.38 -13.88 9.93
CA PHE A 78 9.30 -14.83 9.32
C PHE A 78 8.58 -15.76 8.33
N THR A 79 7.42 -16.30 8.73
CA THR A 79 6.62 -17.15 7.84
C THR A 79 6.06 -16.36 6.65
N GLY A 80 5.59 -15.13 6.87
CA GLY A 80 5.14 -14.24 5.80
C GLY A 80 6.23 -13.95 4.77
N LEU A 81 7.44 -13.62 5.24
CA LEU A 81 8.61 -13.35 4.41
C LEU A 81 8.99 -14.56 3.56
N VAL A 82 9.04 -15.76 4.16
CA VAL A 82 9.35 -17.00 3.43
C VAL A 82 8.30 -17.27 2.36
N GLY A 83 7.01 -17.11 2.69
CA GLY A 83 5.91 -17.26 1.73
C GLY A 83 6.00 -16.27 0.57
N ALA A 84 6.22 -14.99 0.88
CA ALA A 84 6.38 -13.93 -0.12
C ALA A 84 7.59 -14.21 -1.03
N TRP A 85 8.72 -14.64 -0.46
CA TRP A 85 9.92 -14.98 -1.21
C TRP A 85 9.69 -16.18 -2.15
N LEU A 86 9.04 -17.25 -1.66
CA LEU A 86 8.68 -18.40 -2.49
C LEU A 86 7.76 -18.00 -3.65
N CYS A 87 6.75 -17.16 -3.40
CA CYS A 87 5.90 -16.61 -4.46
C CYS A 87 6.71 -15.78 -5.47
N ALA A 88 7.61 -14.92 -4.99
CA ALA A 88 8.45 -14.07 -5.83
C ALA A 88 9.41 -14.87 -6.72
N VAL A 89 9.97 -15.97 -6.22
CA VAL A 89 10.93 -16.79 -6.99
C VAL A 89 10.22 -17.82 -7.89
N LEU A 90 9.14 -18.45 -7.40
CA LEU A 90 8.51 -19.58 -8.09
C LEU A 90 7.33 -19.15 -8.97
N MET A 91 6.54 -18.16 -8.56
CA MET A 91 5.30 -17.79 -9.26
C MET A 91 5.47 -16.57 -10.16
N VAL A 92 6.08 -15.50 -9.65
CA VAL A 92 6.19 -14.22 -10.38
C VAL A 92 6.87 -14.36 -11.75
N PRO A 93 7.99 -15.09 -11.93
CA PRO A 93 8.62 -15.22 -13.25
C PRO A 93 7.71 -15.89 -14.28
N ARG A 94 6.92 -16.89 -13.85
CA ARG A 94 5.97 -17.60 -14.72
C ARG A 94 4.81 -16.70 -15.13
N ILE A 95 4.28 -15.93 -14.19
CA ILE A 95 3.18 -14.98 -14.46
C ILE A 95 3.70 -13.82 -15.31
N LYS A 96 4.94 -13.36 -15.10
CA LYS A 96 5.51 -12.23 -15.83
C LYS A 96 5.63 -12.48 -17.33
N THR A 97 5.98 -13.71 -17.74
CA THR A 97 6.00 -14.10 -19.16
C THR A 97 4.61 -13.97 -19.80
N LEU A 98 3.55 -14.33 -19.06
CA LEU A 98 2.17 -14.23 -19.52
C LEU A 98 1.69 -12.77 -19.54
N ASP A 99 2.06 -11.98 -18.54
CA ASP A 99 1.82 -10.52 -18.47
C ASP A 99 2.34 -9.82 -19.72
N VAL A 100 3.61 -10.01 -20.06
CA VAL A 100 4.23 -9.36 -21.23
C VAL A 100 3.56 -9.78 -22.54
N THR A 101 3.09 -11.02 -22.65
CA THR A 101 2.47 -11.53 -23.88
C THR A 101 1.00 -11.13 -24.04
N HIS A 102 0.25 -11.08 -22.94
CA HIS A 102 -1.22 -10.88 -22.97
C HIS A 102 -1.65 -9.51 -22.44
N GLY A 103 -0.71 -8.66 -22.03
CA GLY A 103 -1.01 -7.32 -21.51
C GLY A 103 -1.80 -7.35 -20.21
N LEU A 104 -1.49 -8.28 -19.30
CA LEU A 104 -2.22 -8.42 -18.03
C LEU A 104 -1.98 -7.18 -17.14
N LEU A 105 -3.01 -6.66 -16.51
CA LEU A 105 -2.88 -5.50 -15.61
C LEU A 105 -3.07 -5.90 -14.15
N THR A 106 -3.85 -6.95 -13.90
CA THR A 106 -4.22 -7.38 -12.56
C THR A 106 -4.06 -8.88 -12.39
N TYR A 107 -3.97 -9.34 -11.14
CA TYR A 107 -3.97 -10.77 -10.84
C TYR A 107 -5.24 -11.50 -11.34
N PRO A 108 -6.46 -10.95 -11.21
CA PRO A 108 -7.65 -11.52 -11.84
C PRO A 108 -7.57 -11.69 -13.36
N ASP A 109 -6.80 -10.87 -14.09
CA ASP A 109 -6.64 -11.04 -15.55
C ASP A 109 -5.91 -12.35 -15.87
N PHE A 110 -4.90 -12.72 -15.08
CA PHE A 110 -4.24 -14.03 -15.19
C PHE A 110 -5.25 -15.17 -14.98
N LEU A 111 -6.09 -15.06 -13.94
CA LEU A 111 -7.12 -16.07 -13.67
C LEU A 111 -8.19 -16.13 -14.75
N ARG A 112 -8.52 -14.99 -15.38
CA ARG A 112 -9.42 -14.94 -16.53
C ARG A 112 -8.84 -15.68 -17.72
N LEU A 113 -7.55 -15.49 -18.00
CA LEU A 113 -6.84 -16.18 -19.08
C LEU A 113 -6.80 -17.69 -18.84
N ARG A 114 -6.57 -18.12 -17.60
CA ARG A 114 -6.36 -19.54 -17.26
C ARG A 114 -7.64 -20.32 -16.99
N TYR A 115 -8.64 -19.69 -16.37
CA TYR A 115 -9.82 -20.36 -15.81
C TYR A 115 -11.16 -19.71 -16.21
N GLY A 116 -11.14 -18.62 -16.98
CA GLY A 116 -12.33 -17.96 -17.49
C GLY A 116 -12.93 -16.89 -16.57
N LYS A 117 -13.98 -16.23 -17.06
CA LYS A 117 -14.58 -15.04 -16.44
C LYS A 117 -15.15 -15.28 -15.02
N PRO A 118 -15.85 -16.39 -14.71
CA PRO A 118 -16.44 -16.57 -13.38
C PRO A 118 -15.38 -16.61 -12.26
N VAL A 119 -14.29 -17.35 -12.50
CA VAL A 119 -13.17 -17.46 -11.53
C VAL A 119 -12.50 -16.11 -11.34
N ALA A 120 -12.27 -15.37 -12.44
CA ALA A 120 -11.69 -14.03 -12.37
C ALA A 120 -12.57 -13.04 -11.58
N ALA A 121 -13.90 -13.08 -11.77
CA ALA A 121 -14.82 -12.21 -11.06
C ALA A 121 -14.82 -12.48 -9.54
N VAL A 122 -14.84 -13.76 -9.15
CA VAL A 122 -14.75 -14.17 -7.75
C VAL A 122 -13.40 -13.75 -7.15
N ALA A 123 -12.30 -13.97 -7.86
CA ALA A 123 -10.98 -13.57 -7.41
C ALA A 123 -10.83 -12.04 -7.27
N ALA A 124 -11.41 -11.26 -8.19
CA ALA A 124 -11.45 -9.80 -8.11
C ALA A 124 -12.26 -9.33 -6.89
N LEU A 125 -13.40 -9.96 -6.61
CA LEU A 125 -14.22 -9.64 -5.44
C LEU A 125 -13.48 -9.94 -4.13
N ILE A 126 -12.90 -11.14 -4.00
CA ILE A 126 -12.14 -11.53 -2.82
C ILE A 126 -10.94 -10.58 -2.61
N SER A 127 -10.21 -10.28 -3.69
CA SER A 127 -9.08 -9.35 -3.63
C SER A 127 -9.53 -7.96 -3.22
N GLY A 128 -10.63 -7.44 -3.78
CA GLY A 128 -11.18 -6.14 -3.44
C GLY A 128 -11.57 -6.02 -1.97
N ILE A 129 -12.26 -7.03 -1.42
CA ILE A 129 -12.64 -7.07 0.00
C ILE A 129 -11.39 -7.14 0.88
N GLY A 130 -10.43 -8.01 0.53
CA GLY A 130 -9.17 -8.15 1.26
C GLY A 130 -8.37 -6.85 1.31
N TYR A 131 -8.17 -6.20 0.16
CA TYR A 131 -7.44 -4.93 0.07
C TYR A 131 -8.19 -3.76 0.71
N LEU A 132 -9.53 -3.78 0.71
CA LEU A 132 -10.32 -2.79 1.44
C LEU A 132 -10.05 -2.90 2.94
N GLY A 133 -10.09 -4.11 3.51
CA GLY A 133 -9.76 -4.35 4.91
C GLY A 133 -8.32 -3.97 5.26
N PHE A 134 -7.37 -4.43 4.43
CA PHE A 134 -5.94 -4.13 4.60
C PHE A 134 -5.69 -2.61 4.59
N THR A 135 -6.12 -1.92 3.54
CA THR A 135 -5.89 -0.47 3.38
C THR A 135 -6.59 0.32 4.49
N SER A 136 -7.81 -0.07 4.86
CA SER A 136 -8.54 0.58 5.96
C SER A 136 -7.82 0.43 7.29
N ALA A 137 -7.22 -0.74 7.58
CA ALA A 137 -6.43 -0.96 8.78
C ALA A 137 -5.16 -0.09 8.80
N GLN A 138 -4.47 0.04 7.65
CA GLN A 138 -3.28 0.90 7.53
C GLN A 138 -3.63 2.38 7.78
N ILE A 139 -4.72 2.88 7.18
CA ILE A 139 -5.20 4.26 7.36
C ILE A 139 -5.62 4.49 8.82
N LEU A 140 -6.38 3.56 9.41
CA LEU A 140 -6.83 3.67 10.80
C LEU A 140 -5.67 3.71 11.78
N ALA A 141 -4.65 2.87 11.56
CA ALA A 141 -3.45 2.86 12.38
C ALA A 141 -2.70 4.19 12.32
N GLY A 142 -2.46 4.71 11.11
CA GLY A 142 -1.85 6.03 10.93
C GLY A 142 -2.68 7.14 11.58
N ALA A 143 -4.01 7.09 11.44
CA ALA A 143 -4.89 8.09 12.01
C ALA A 143 -4.90 8.06 13.54
N LYS A 144 -4.82 6.88 14.17
CA LYS A 144 -4.67 6.76 15.63
C LYS A 144 -3.36 7.37 16.12
N LEU A 145 -2.26 7.14 15.39
CA LEU A 145 -0.97 7.76 15.72
C LEU A 145 -1.04 9.28 15.61
N ALA A 146 -1.58 9.81 14.50
CA ALA A 146 -1.72 11.24 14.29
C ALA A 146 -2.65 11.90 15.33
N ALA A 147 -3.78 11.26 15.66
CA ALA A 147 -4.72 11.72 16.66
C ALA A 147 -4.09 11.80 18.06
N GLY A 148 -3.27 10.82 18.43
CA GLY A 148 -2.58 10.77 19.72
C GLY A 148 -1.28 11.59 19.79
N SER A 149 -0.83 12.20 18.69
CA SER A 149 0.43 12.95 18.66
C SER A 149 0.29 14.34 18.04
N VAL A 150 0.07 14.42 16.72
CA VAL A 150 0.00 15.66 15.93
C VAL A 150 -1.22 16.50 16.32
N PHE A 151 -2.34 15.82 16.56
CA PHE A 151 -3.63 16.44 16.83
C PHE A 151 -4.13 16.21 18.26
N ALA A 152 -3.26 15.79 19.18
CA ALA A 152 -3.67 15.44 20.55
C ALA A 152 -4.34 16.61 21.30
N ASP A 153 -3.85 17.83 21.06
CA ASP A 153 -4.26 19.04 21.80
C ASP A 153 -5.36 19.85 21.11
N ILE A 154 -5.92 19.37 19.98
CA ILE A 154 -6.99 20.09 19.29
C ILE A 154 -8.32 19.95 20.06
N THR A 155 -9.05 21.05 20.20
CA THR A 155 -10.33 21.08 20.93
C THR A 155 -11.55 21.36 20.04
N TRP A 156 -11.32 21.80 18.79
CA TRP A 156 -12.37 22.22 17.86
C TRP A 156 -12.95 21.07 17.02
N ALA A 157 -12.34 19.89 17.04
CA ALA A 157 -12.77 18.71 16.30
C ALA A 157 -12.37 17.42 17.03
N ASP A 158 -13.01 16.31 16.65
CA ASP A 158 -12.58 14.97 17.03
C ASP A 158 -11.22 14.65 16.37
N PRO A 159 -10.14 14.46 17.16
CA PRO A 159 -8.79 14.24 16.64
C PRO A 159 -8.70 13.01 15.74
N LEU A 160 -9.44 11.94 16.04
CA LEU A 160 -9.41 10.71 15.26
C LEU A 160 -10.09 10.89 13.91
N LYS A 161 -11.28 11.51 13.90
CA LYS A 161 -12.02 11.77 12.65
C LYS A 161 -11.24 12.73 11.74
N LEU A 162 -10.67 13.80 12.30
CA LEU A 162 -9.84 14.73 11.54
C LEU A 162 -8.63 14.01 10.93
N SER A 163 -7.92 13.21 11.73
CA SER A 163 -6.76 12.43 11.27
C SER A 163 -7.14 11.46 10.15
N LEU A 164 -8.26 10.76 10.27
CA LEU A 164 -8.78 9.85 9.26
C LEU A 164 -9.05 10.58 7.94
N TYR A 165 -9.78 11.70 7.98
CA TYR A 165 -10.11 12.45 6.76
C TYR A 165 -8.86 13.04 6.09
N LEU A 166 -7.94 13.59 6.86
CA LEU A 166 -6.68 14.13 6.32
C LEU A 166 -5.83 13.03 5.68
N MET A 167 -5.64 11.90 6.37
CA MET A 167 -4.89 10.77 5.81
C MET A 167 -5.55 10.21 4.55
N ALA A 168 -6.86 10.01 4.58
CA ALA A 168 -7.60 9.53 3.41
C ALA A 168 -7.48 10.50 2.24
N ALA A 169 -7.63 11.80 2.48
CA ALA A 169 -7.51 12.82 1.44
C ALA A 169 -6.13 12.82 0.80
N VAL A 170 -5.06 12.86 1.61
CA VAL A 170 -3.68 12.82 1.09
C VAL A 170 -3.44 11.53 0.30
N ILE A 171 -3.81 10.37 0.86
CA ILE A 171 -3.59 9.07 0.22
C ILE A 171 -4.33 8.97 -1.10
N LEU A 172 -5.61 9.33 -1.14
CA LEU A 172 -6.41 9.32 -2.35
C LEU A 172 -5.80 10.25 -3.40
N VAL A 173 -5.44 11.48 -3.04
CA VAL A 173 -4.90 12.45 -3.98
C VAL A 173 -3.59 11.96 -4.60
N TYR A 174 -2.60 11.54 -3.80
CA TYR A 174 -1.32 11.13 -4.39
C TYR A 174 -1.44 9.83 -5.18
N THR A 175 -2.31 8.90 -4.77
CA THR A 175 -2.45 7.60 -5.43
C THR A 175 -3.19 7.74 -6.77
N VAL A 176 -4.28 8.51 -6.80
CA VAL A 176 -5.06 8.75 -8.02
C VAL A 176 -4.26 9.56 -9.05
N LEU A 177 -3.44 10.51 -8.59
CA LEU A 177 -2.58 11.28 -9.48
C LEU A 177 -1.37 10.46 -9.94
N GLY A 178 -0.71 9.75 -9.03
CA GLY A 178 0.58 9.11 -9.27
C GLY A 178 0.51 7.85 -10.13
N GLY A 179 -0.54 7.03 -10.00
CA GLY A 179 -0.48 5.67 -10.54
C GLY A 179 0.53 4.79 -9.76
N ILE A 180 0.98 3.68 -10.37
CA ILE A 180 2.01 2.80 -9.82
C ILE A 180 3.42 3.37 -9.89
#